data_AF-A0A956ZYB9-F1
#
_entry.id   AF-A0A956ZYB9-F1
#
_cell.length_a   1.000
_cell.length_b   1.000
_cell.length_c   1.000
_cell.angle_alpha   90.00
_cell.angle_beta   90.00
_cell.angle_gamma   90.00
#
_symmetry.space_group_name_H-M   'P 1'
#
loop_
_entity.id
_entity.type
_entity.pdbx_description
1 polymer ?
#
loop_
_entity_poly.entity_id
_entity_poly.type
_entity_poly.pdbx_seq_one_letter_code
_entity_poly.pdbx_strand_id
1 'polypeptide(L)'
;MISEARTLALSITRRVLRGAFLASSLSESLDKSQLSRQDKGFVTDLCYGVLRNLRFIDLTLEPKLAKPEQLPEDIRNSLRLGAYELLL
;
A
#
# COMPACT_ATOMS: atom_id res chain seq x y z
N MET A 1 14.55 -5.92 -9.05
CA MET A 1 14.91 -5.06 -7.91
C MET A 1 13.61 -4.42 -7.42
N ILE A 2 13.20 -4.64 -6.17
CA ILE A 2 11.94 -4.06 -5.65
C ILE A 2 12.17 -2.54 -5.49
N SER A 3 11.25 -1.73 -6.00
CA SER A 3 11.34 -0.26 -5.95
C SER A 3 11.27 0.25 -4.51
N GLU A 4 12.17 1.16 -4.13
CA GLU A 4 12.18 1.80 -2.80
C GLU A 4 10.85 2.51 -2.49
N ALA A 5 10.23 3.12 -3.51
CA ALA A 5 8.92 3.73 -3.39
C ALA A 5 7.83 2.70 -3.00
N ARG A 6 7.79 1.54 -3.66
CA ARG A 6 6.81 0.49 -3.33
C ARG A 6 7.01 -0.07 -1.92
N THR A 7 8.27 -0.24 -1.50
CA THR A 7 8.60 -0.66 -0.13
C THR A 7 8.12 0.37 0.90
N LEU A 8 8.31 1.66 0.62
CA LEU A 8 7.84 2.73 1.50
C LEU A 8 6.30 2.74 1.58
N ALA A 9 5.62 2.62 0.44
CA ALA A 9 4.15 2.55 0.38
C ALA A 9 3.58 1.35 1.15
N LEU A 10 4.24 0.18 1.07
CA LEU A 10 3.89 -1.01 1.85
C LEU A 10 4.01 -0.74 3.35
N SER A 11 5.11 -0.13 3.78
CA SER A 11 5.33 0.18 5.20
C SER A 11 4.29 1.17 5.75
N ILE A 12 3.92 2.19 4.98
CA ILE A 12 2.91 3.19 5.36
C ILE A 12 1.52 2.53 5.40
N THR A 13 1.15 1.79 4.36
CA THR A 13 -0.15 1.11 4.28
C THR A 13 -0.35 0.16 5.46
N ARG A 14 0.69 -0.62 5.81
CA ARG A 14 0.69 -1.49 6.98
C ARG A 14 0.45 -0.71 8.28
N ARG A 15 1.14 0.41 8.50
CA ARG A 15 0.94 1.26 9.69
C ARG A 15 -0.50 1.79 9.75
N VAL A 16 -1.05 2.25 8.63
CA VAL A 16 -2.38 2.82 8.56
C VAL A 16 -3.47 1.78 8.80
N LEU A 17 -3.34 0.59 8.22
CA LEU A 17 -4.27 -0.52 8.48
C LEU A 17 -4.23 -1.02 9.93
N ARG A 18 -3.19 -0.70 10.68
CA ARG A 18 -3.07 -0.92 12.14
C ARG A 18 -3.59 0.27 12.98
N GLY A 19 -4.21 1.26 12.35
CA GLY A 19 -4.86 2.39 13.03
C GLY A 19 -4.08 3.70 13.02
N ALA A 20 -2.93 3.78 12.34
CA ALA A 20 -2.25 5.06 12.16
C ALA A 20 -3.00 5.97 11.16
N PHE A 21 -2.88 7.29 11.32
CA PHE A 21 -3.45 8.23 10.35
C PHE A 21 -2.59 8.28 9.08
N LEU A 22 -3.25 8.24 7.91
CA LEU A 22 -2.57 8.23 6.62
C LEU A 22 -1.76 9.50 6.37
N ALA A 23 -2.36 10.67 6.53
CA ALA A 23 -1.71 11.94 6.22
C ALA A 23 -0.42 12.14 7.05
N SER A 24 -0.46 11.86 8.36
CA SER A 24 0.72 11.97 9.21
C SER A 24 1.77 10.90 8.90
N SER A 25 1.35 9.67 8.63
CA SER A 25 2.27 8.57 8.26
C SER A 25 2.97 8.86 6.94
N LEU A 26 2.26 9.42 5.95
CA LEU A 26 2.83 9.84 4.67
C LEU A 26 3.84 10.97 4.85
N SER A 27 3.46 12.07 5.52
CA SER A 27 4.38 13.21 5.70
C SER A 27 5.66 12.75 6.38
N GLU A 28 5.55 12.06 7.52
CA GLU A 28 6.72 11.59 8.27
C GLU A 28 7.63 10.68 7.43
N SER A 29 7.06 9.72 6.70
CA SER A 29 7.83 8.77 5.89
C SER A 29 8.45 9.42 4.64
N LEU A 30 7.74 10.34 3.99
CA LEU A 30 8.23 11.02 2.79
C LEU A 30 9.30 12.06 3.12
N ASP A 31 9.19 12.75 4.25
CA ASP A 31 10.18 13.74 4.73
C ASP A 31 11.50 13.06 5.08
N LYS A 32 11.45 11.83 5.64
CA LYS A 32 12.64 11.03 5.96
C LYS A 32 13.25 10.32 4.76
N SER A 33 12.55 10.25 3.62
CA SER A 33 13.00 9.54 2.43
C SER A 33 13.84 10.42 1.50
N GLN A 34 14.83 9.81 0.83
CA GLN A 34 15.64 10.43 -0.22
C GLN A 34 15.04 10.26 -1.63
N LEU A 35 13.74 9.93 -1.69
CA LEU A 35 13.03 9.68 -2.93
C LEU A 35 12.91 10.95 -3.79
N SER A 36 12.90 10.76 -5.11
CA SER A 36 12.63 11.83 -6.05
C SER A 36 11.22 12.40 -5.85
N ARG A 37 10.96 13.63 -6.32
CA ARG A 37 9.59 14.20 -6.26
C ARG A 37 8.56 13.31 -6.96
N GLN A 38 8.96 12.67 -8.06
CA GLN A 38 8.11 11.74 -8.81
C GLN A 38 7.78 10.50 -7.97
N ASP A 39 8.77 9.90 -7.33
CA ASP A 39 8.57 8.74 -6.45
C ASP A 39 7.74 9.08 -5.22
N LYS A 40 7.93 10.27 -4.62
CA LYS A 40 7.08 10.74 -3.51
C LYS A 40 5.61 10.89 -3.93
N GLY A 41 5.38 11.40 -5.15
CA GLY A 41 4.04 11.44 -5.75
C GLY A 41 3.46 10.03 -5.94
N PHE A 42 4.27 9.11 -6.45
CA PHE A 42 3.87 7.72 -6.65
C PHE A 42 3.53 6.99 -5.33
N VAL A 43 4.32 7.17 -4.27
CA VAL A 43 4.02 6.63 -2.93
C VAL A 43 2.70 7.17 -2.40
N THR A 44 2.48 8.47 -2.57
CA THR A 44 1.24 9.14 -2.14
C THR A 44 0.03 8.54 -2.86
N ASP A 45 0.11 8.43 -4.18
CA ASP A 45 -0.94 7.83 -4.99
C ASP A 45 -1.23 6.39 -4.58
N LEU A 46 -0.20 5.55 -4.45
CA LEU A 46 -0.33 4.17 -4.00
C LEU A 46 -1.05 4.07 -2.65
N CYS A 47 -0.62 4.82 -1.64
CA CYS A 47 -1.19 4.71 -0.31
C CYS A 47 -2.65 5.18 -0.29
N TYR A 48 -2.94 6.36 -0.87
CA TYR A 48 -4.31 6.86 -0.93
C TYR A 48 -5.21 5.98 -1.79
N GLY A 49 -4.71 5.54 -2.94
CA GLY A 49 -5.42 4.71 -3.89
C GLY A 49 -5.83 3.36 -3.30
N VAL A 50 -4.87 2.66 -2.66
CA VAL A 50 -5.15 1.40 -1.97
C VAL A 50 -6.16 1.60 -0.85
N LEU A 51 -5.97 2.59 0.01
CA LEU A 51 -6.84 2.78 1.17
C LEU A 51 -8.25 3.25 0.79
N ARG A 52 -8.38 4.10 -0.23
CA ARG A 52 -9.66 4.55 -0.78
C ARG A 52 -10.45 3.40 -1.42
N ASN A 53 -9.74 2.48 -2.08
CA ASN A 53 -10.35 1.36 -2.81
C ASN A 53 -10.24 0.02 -2.07
N LEU A 54 -9.92 0.04 -0.77
CA LEU A 54 -9.55 -1.16 -0.02
C LEU A 54 -10.59 -2.28 -0.13
N ARG A 55 -11.87 -1.93 0.00
CA ARG A 55 -12.97 -2.89 -0.11
C ARG A 55 -13.09 -3.50 -1.51
N PHE A 56 -12.93 -2.69 -2.55
CA PHE A 56 -12.97 -3.17 -3.94
C PHE A 56 -11.79 -4.10 -4.24
N ILE A 57 -10.60 -3.70 -3.78
CA ILE A 57 -9.38 -4.49 -3.94
C ILE A 57 -9.51 -5.82 -3.21
N ASP A 58 -9.94 -5.81 -1.94
CA ASP A 58 -10.11 -7.02 -1.13
C ASP A 58 -11.13 -7.97 -1.76
N LEU A 59 -12.30 -7.48 -2.17
CA LEU A 59 -13.31 -8.30 -2.86
C LEU A 59 -12.82 -8.87 -4.20
N THR A 60 -11.91 -8.18 -4.87
CA THR A 60 -11.31 -8.64 -6.12
C THR A 60 -10.25 -9.72 -5.89
N LEU A 61 -9.51 -9.61 -4.79
CA LEU A 61 -8.44 -10.54 -4.41
C LEU A 61 -8.99 -11.82 -3.76
N GLU A 62 -9.99 -11.71 -2.88
CA GLU A 62 -10.58 -12.84 -2.14
C GLU A 62 -10.84 -14.10 -2.98
N PRO A 63 -11.57 -14.04 -4.13
CA PRO A 63 -11.86 -15.24 -4.91
C PRO A 63 -10.64 -15.84 -5.62
N LYS A 64 -9.52 -15.12 -5.67
CA LYS A 64 -8.26 -15.57 -6.32
C LYS A 64 -7.29 -16.19 -5.32
N LEU A 65 -7.59 -16.16 -4.02
CA LEU A 65 -6.72 -16.65 -2.95
C LEU A 65 -7.32 -17.93 -2.35
N ALA A 66 -6.48 -18.95 -2.17
CA ALA A 66 -6.95 -20.23 -1.63
C ALA A 66 -7.42 -20.14 -0.16
N LYS A 67 -6.75 -19.32 0.66
CA LYS A 67 -7.01 -19.12 2.10
C LYS A 67 -6.69 -17.67 2.51
N PRO A 68 -7.47 -16.67 2.05
CA PRO A 68 -7.15 -15.25 2.23
C PRO A 68 -6.89 -14.90 3.70
N GLU A 69 -7.69 -15.43 4.62
CA GLU A 69 -7.58 -15.25 6.08
C GLU A 69 -6.27 -15.76 6.71
N GLN A 70 -5.57 -16.70 6.07
CA GLN A 70 -4.30 -17.25 6.57
C GLN A 70 -3.06 -16.53 6.02
N LEU A 71 -3.24 -15.58 5.10
CA LEU A 71 -2.10 -14.84 4.56
C LEU A 71 -1.50 -13.91 5.62
N PRO A 72 -0.16 -13.91 5.77
CA PRO A 72 0.53 -12.88 6.54
C PRO A 72 0.14 -11.48 6.06
N GLU A 73 0.00 -10.56 7.01
CA GLU A 73 -0.45 -9.18 6.74
C GLU A 73 0.40 -8.48 5.66
N ASP A 74 1.72 -8.67 5.70
CA ASP A 74 2.64 -8.07 4.72
C ASP A 74 2.41 -8.61 3.30
N ILE A 75 2.09 -9.89 3.16
CA ILE A 75 1.76 -10.48 1.86
C ILE A 75 0.43 -9.92 1.37
N ARG A 76 -0.59 -9.88 2.25
CA ARG A 76 -1.90 -9.32 1.88
C ARG A 76 -1.80 -7.86 1.46
N ASN A 77 -1.04 -7.05 2.19
CA ASN A 77 -0.83 -5.64 1.85
C ASN A 77 -0.05 -5.47 0.55
N SER A 78 0.96 -6.31 0.30
CA SER A 78 1.68 -6.31 -0.98
C SER A 78 0.77 -6.65 -2.17
N LEU A 79 -0.14 -7.64 -1.99
CA LEU A 79 -1.15 -7.96 -2.99
C LEU A 79 -2.11 -6.80 -3.23
N ARG A 80 -2.53 -6.08 -2.17
CA ARG A 80 -3.40 -4.90 -2.30
C ARG A 80 -2.74 -3.79 -3.12
N LEU A 81 -1.46 -3.50 -2.85
CA LEU A 81 -0.67 -2.52 -3.61
C LEU A 81 -0.58 -2.91 -5.09
N GLY A 82 -0.18 -4.17 -5.36
CA GLY A 82 -0.08 -4.65 -6.75
C GLY A 82 -1.43 -4.70 -7.46
N ALA A 83 -2.51 -5.04 -6.76
CA ALA A 83 -3.85 -5.02 -7.32
C ALA A 83 -4.31 -3.61 -7.68
N TYR A 84 -4.00 -2.60 -6.85
CA TYR A 84 -4.27 -1.21 -7.21
C TYR A 84 -3.52 -0.83 -8.48
N GLU A 85 -2.19 -1.04 -8.53
CA GLU A 85 -1.37 -0.67 -9.71
C GLU A 85 -1.80 -1.32 -11.03
N LEU A 86 -2.41 -2.51 -10.98
CA LEU A 86 -2.82 -3.24 -12.18
C LEU A 86 -4.26 -2.95 -12.61
N LEU A 87 -5.12 -2.52 -11.68
CA LEU A 87 -6.57 -2.46 -11.91
C LEU A 87 -7.11 -1.03 -11.92
N LEU A 88 -6.40 -0.07 -11.33
CA LEU A 88 -6.85 1.29 -11.05
C LEU A 88 -5.75 2.31 -11.40
#